data_AF-A0A523YEV0-F1
#
_entry.id   AF-A0A523YEV0-F1
#
_cell.length_a   1.000
_cell.length_b   1.000
_cell.length_c   1.000
_cell.angle_alpha   90.00
_cell.angle_beta   90.00
_cell.angle_gamma   90.00
#
_symmetry.space_group_name_H-M   'P 1'
#
loop_
_entity.id
_entity.type
_entity.pdbx_description
1 polymer ?
#
loop_
_entity_poly.entity_id
_entity_poly.type
_entity_poly.pdbx_seq_one_letter_code
_entity_poly.pdbx_strand_id
1 'polypeptide(L)'
;MNDSHGGEYGIMDKDVRQLACVCGLRLFSDPYDVDALFTKGLILAKLGNIEGAVEILSGVMAANPEYPGGWRVLGTLYQMMGDSEMSRECISKSSLYVE
;
A
#
# COMPACT_ATOMS: atom_id res chain seq x y z
N MET A 1 -32.87 -2.03 -1.00
CA MET A 1 -32.58 -1.81 -2.43
C MET A 1 -32.20 -0.36 -2.66
N ASN A 2 -30.98 -0.02 -2.29
CA ASN A 2 -30.09 0.90 -3.00
C ASN A 2 -28.77 0.82 -2.24
N ASP A 3 -28.05 -0.27 -2.47
CA ASP A 3 -26.69 -0.48 -2.01
C ASP A 3 -25.80 0.42 -2.88
N SER A 4 -25.81 1.71 -2.53
CA SER A 4 -24.96 2.71 -3.13
C SER A 4 -23.51 2.31 -2.84
N HIS A 5 -22.80 1.90 -3.88
CA HIS A 5 -21.36 1.81 -3.92
C HIS A 5 -20.73 3.12 -3.41
N GLY A 6 -20.44 3.17 -2.10
CA GLY A 6 -19.47 4.08 -1.53
C GLY A 6 -18.11 3.40 -1.61
N GLY A 7 -17.31 3.80 -2.60
CA GLY A 7 -15.93 3.37 -2.73
C GLY A 7 -15.17 3.58 -1.42
N GLU A 8 -14.38 2.56 -1.09
CA GLU A 8 -12.96 2.62 -0.72
C GLU A 8 -12.54 3.82 0.17
N TYR A 9 -11.84 3.56 1.28
CA TYR A 9 -11.16 4.53 2.19
C TYR A 9 -11.92 5.10 3.40
N GLY A 10 -13.13 4.63 3.72
CA GLY A 10 -13.93 5.10 4.88
C GLY A 10 -13.54 4.61 6.29
N ILE A 11 -12.51 3.78 6.44
CA ILE A 11 -12.03 3.32 7.76
C ILE A 11 -10.71 4.05 8.08
N MET A 12 -10.81 5.33 8.40
CA MET A 12 -9.75 6.08 9.08
C MET A 12 -10.23 6.36 10.50
N ASP A 13 -9.44 5.96 11.50
CA ASP A 13 -8.86 6.89 12.49
C ASP A 13 -8.20 6.16 13.70
N LYS A 14 -8.58 4.89 13.97
CA LYS A 14 -8.07 4.17 15.16
C LYS A 14 -6.84 3.31 14.86
N ASP A 15 -6.90 2.58 13.77
CA ASP A 15 -5.88 1.59 13.43
C ASP A 15 -4.56 2.22 13.01
N VAL A 16 -4.53 3.40 12.39
CA VAL A 16 -3.27 4.00 11.87
C VAL A 16 -2.25 4.22 12.97
N ARG A 17 -2.69 4.71 14.14
CA ARG A 17 -1.82 4.96 15.29
C ARG A 17 -1.28 3.66 15.89
N GLN A 18 -2.13 2.65 15.97
CA GLN A 18 -1.77 1.33 16.49
C GLN A 18 -0.86 0.57 15.51
N LEU A 19 -1.17 0.64 14.21
CA LEU A 19 -0.39 0.10 13.11
C LEU A 19 0.99 0.75 13.05
N ALA A 20 1.11 2.07 13.26
CA ALA A 20 2.40 2.75 13.32
C ALA A 20 3.26 2.23 14.47
N CYS A 21 2.66 2.01 15.64
CA CYS A 21 3.36 1.44 16.79
C CYS A 21 3.85 0.01 16.52
N VAL A 22 2.97 -0.86 15.99
CA VAL A 22 3.30 -2.26 15.67
C VAL A 22 4.32 -2.36 14.55
N CYS A 23 4.21 -1.52 13.51
CA CYS A 23 5.16 -1.42 12.41
C CYS A 23 6.57 -1.07 12.91
N GLY A 24 6.68 -0.08 13.81
CA GLY A 24 7.97 0.32 14.38
C GLY A 24 8.66 -0.81 15.16
N LEU A 25 7.90 -1.59 15.93
CA LEU A 25 8.44 -2.73 16.66
C LEU A 25 8.89 -3.86 15.72
N ARG A 26 8.09 -4.16 14.69
CA ARG A 26 8.46 -5.18 13.70
C ARG A 26 9.73 -4.81 12.93
N LEU A 27 9.83 -3.56 12.47
CA LEU A 27 11.03 -3.05 11.79
C LEU A 27 12.27 -3.03 12.70
N PHE A 28 12.08 -2.95 14.01
CA PHE A 28 13.16 -3.02 14.99
C PHE A 28 13.73 -4.44 15.11
N SER A 29 12.87 -5.46 15.09
CA SER A 29 13.30 -6.87 15.08
C SER A 29 13.83 -7.28 13.70
N ASP A 30 13.08 -6.94 12.65
CA ASP A 30 13.32 -7.35 11.27
C ASP A 30 13.18 -6.14 10.34
N PRO A 31 14.28 -5.47 9.98
CA PRO A 31 14.25 -4.26 9.15
C PRO A 31 13.80 -4.51 7.70
N TYR A 32 13.71 -5.78 7.30
CA TYR A 32 13.27 -6.23 5.97
C TYR A 32 11.87 -6.89 5.99
N ASP A 33 11.13 -6.75 7.10
CA ASP A 33 9.78 -7.31 7.22
C ASP A 33 8.84 -6.64 6.20
N VAL A 34 8.41 -7.43 5.20
CA VAL A 34 7.58 -6.96 4.09
C VAL A 34 6.21 -6.47 4.56
N ASP A 35 5.60 -7.12 5.56
CA ASP A 35 4.33 -6.71 6.14
C ASP A 35 4.44 -5.38 6.89
N ALA A 36 5.54 -5.16 7.62
CA ALA A 36 5.81 -3.93 8.33
C ALA A 36 6.10 -2.78 7.37
N LEU A 37 6.91 -3.00 6.33
CA LEU A 37 7.17 -2.00 5.29
C LEU A 37 5.89 -1.66 4.51
N PHE A 38 5.07 -2.66 4.19
CA PHE A 38 3.76 -2.46 3.56
C PHE A 38 2.84 -1.61 4.43
N THR A 39 2.77 -1.93 5.73
CA THR A 39 2.02 -1.15 6.71
C THR A 39 2.54 0.29 6.81
N LYS A 40 3.87 0.49 6.78
CA LYS A 40 4.49 1.83 6.76
C LYS A 40 4.07 2.64 5.54
N GLY A 41 4.07 2.02 4.36
CA GLY A 41 3.61 2.64 3.13
C GLY A 41 2.14 3.07 3.22
N LEU A 42 1.26 2.21 3.72
CA LEU A 42 -0.15 2.55 3.96
C LEU A 42 -0.33 3.72 4.93
N ILE A 43 0.47 3.77 6.00
CA ILE A 43 0.44 4.89 6.96
C ILE A 43 0.90 6.18 6.28
N LEU A 44 1.99 6.15 5.52
CA LEU A 44 2.48 7.32 4.78
C LEU A 44 1.43 7.84 3.79
N ALA A 45 0.78 6.94 3.06
CA ALA A 45 -0.30 7.29 2.15
C ALA A 45 -1.45 7.99 2.87
N LYS A 46 -1.84 7.47 4.04
CA LYS A 46 -2.87 8.07 4.89
C LYS A 46 -2.45 9.41 5.51
N LEU A 47 -1.16 9.60 5.75
CA LEU A 47 -0.59 10.88 6.20
C LEU A 47 -0.51 11.92 5.06
N GLY A 48 -0.93 11.57 3.84
CA GLY A 48 -0.84 12.42 2.65
C GLY A 48 0.52 12.39 1.97
N ASN A 49 1.47 11.60 2.48
CA ASN A 49 2.77 11.37 1.84
C ASN A 49 2.66 10.18 0.88
N ILE A 50 2.00 10.42 -0.26
CA ILE A 50 1.78 9.38 -1.28
C ILE A 50 3.10 8.98 -1.95
N GLU A 51 3.99 9.94 -2.22
CA GLU A 51 5.30 9.68 -2.84
C GLU A 51 6.15 8.73 -1.99
N GLY A 52 6.32 9.04 -0.69
CA GLY A 52 7.07 8.17 0.22
C GLY A 52 6.40 6.82 0.46
N ALA A 53 5.06 6.74 0.38
CA ALA A 53 4.35 5.47 0.42
C ALA A 53 4.71 4.60 -0.78
N VAL A 54 4.70 5.18 -1.97
CA VAL A 54 5.03 4.51 -3.23
C VAL A 54 6.49 4.03 -3.22
N GLU A 55 7.44 4.85 -2.77
CA GLU A 55 8.84 4.42 -2.68
C GLU A 55 9.03 3.18 -1.80
N ILE A 56 8.43 3.20 -0.60
CA ILE A 56 8.53 2.06 0.32
C ILE A 56 7.85 0.83 -0.27
N LEU A 57 6.62 0.98 -0.77
CA LEU A 57 5.87 -0.14 -1.35
C LEU A 57 6.53 -0.70 -2.60
N SER A 58 7.14 0.15 -3.43
CA SER A 58 7.89 -0.27 -4.61
C SER A 58 9.10 -1.12 -4.21
N GLY A 59 9.83 -0.74 -3.16
CA GLY A 59 10.91 -1.56 -2.60
C GLY A 59 10.42 -2.91 -2.08
N VAL A 60 9.27 -2.94 -1.40
CA VAL A 60 8.64 -4.20 -0.94
C VAL A 60 8.27 -5.09 -2.12
N MET A 61 7.70 -4.54 -3.19
CA MET A 61 7.36 -5.30 -4.40
C MET A 61 8.58 -5.74 -5.19
N ALA A 62 9.68 -4.99 -5.14
CA ALA A 62 10.94 -5.41 -5.75
C ALA A 62 11.57 -6.59 -5.00
N ALA A 63 11.45 -6.61 -3.67
CA ALA A 63 11.94 -7.70 -2.83
C ALA A 63 11.02 -8.93 -2.83
N ASN A 64 9.70 -8.70 -2.83
CA ASN A 64 8.68 -9.74 -2.83
C ASN A 64 7.54 -9.37 -3.81
N PRO A 65 7.72 -9.67 -5.10
CA PRO A 65 6.74 -9.33 -6.14
C PRO A 65 5.43 -10.15 -6.02
N GLU A 66 5.45 -11.27 -5.31
CA GLU A 66 4.30 -12.13 -5.06
C GLU A 66 3.43 -11.65 -3.88
N TYR A 67 3.83 -10.56 -3.19
CA TYR A 67 3.08 -10.09 -2.02
C TYR A 67 1.65 -9.67 -2.39
N PRO A 68 0.64 -10.40 -1.89
CA PRO A 68 -0.74 -10.19 -2.31
C PRO A 68 -1.24 -8.84 -1.82
N GLY A 69 -1.74 -8.02 -2.74
CA GLY A 69 -2.29 -6.69 -2.44
C GLY A 69 -1.28 -5.54 -2.53
N GLY A 70 0.02 -5.81 -2.66
CA GLY A 70 1.04 -4.76 -2.79
C GLY A 70 0.92 -3.96 -4.09
N TRP A 71 0.86 -4.65 -5.23
CA TRP A 71 0.66 -4.02 -6.54
C TRP A 71 -0.70 -3.31 -6.68
N ARG A 72 -1.75 -3.86 -6.05
CA ARG A 72 -3.07 -3.21 -5.99
C ARG A 72 -3.00 -1.87 -5.27
N VAL A 73 -2.38 -1.83 -4.09
CA VAL A 73 -2.25 -0.59 -3.31
C VAL A 73 -1.38 0.42 -4.06
N LEU A 74 -0.24 0.00 -4.64
CA LEU A 74 0.58 0.88 -5.49
C LEU A 74 -0.23 1.47 -6.64
N GLY A 75 -1.00 0.64 -7.36
CA GLY A 75 -1.86 1.11 -8.44
C GLY A 75 -2.86 2.17 -7.98
N THR A 76 -3.51 1.98 -6.82
CA THR A 76 -4.42 3.00 -6.31
C THR A 76 -3.70 4.26 -5.84
N LEU A 77 -2.51 4.16 -5.26
CA LEU A 77 -1.71 5.34 -4.88
C LEU A 77 -1.27 6.16 -6.09
N TYR A 78 -0.84 5.51 -7.17
CA TYR A 78 -0.53 6.20 -8.43
C TYR A 78 -1.76 6.87 -9.05
N GLN A 79 -2.95 6.25 -8.95
CA GLN A 79 -4.19 6.93 -9.35
C GLN A 79 -4.47 8.18 -8.51
N MET A 80 -4.20 8.14 -7.20
CA MET A 80 -4.35 9.32 -6.34
C MET A 80 -3.34 10.43 -6.69
N MET A 81 -2.13 10.09 -7.13
CA MET A 81 -1.16 11.08 -7.61
C MET A 81 -1.51 11.66 -9.00
N GLY A 82 -2.42 11.02 -9.74
CA GLY A 82 -2.76 11.39 -11.11
C GLY A 82 -1.91 10.67 -12.18
N ASP A 83 -0.94 9.86 -11.77
CA ASP A 83 -0.09 9.04 -12.62
C ASP A 83 -0.82 7.79 -13.12
N SER A 84 -1.75 8.03 -14.05
CA SER A 84 -2.58 6.98 -14.65
C SER A 84 -1.76 5.93 -15.41
N GLU A 85 -0.58 6.29 -15.91
CA GLU A 85 0.32 5.39 -16.64
C GLU A 85 0.95 4.36 -15.68
N MET A 86 1.60 4.83 -14.61
CA MET A 86 2.20 3.97 -13.59
C MET A 86 1.17 3.10 -12.88
N SER A 87 -0.04 3.63 -12.66
CA SER A 87 -1.16 2.84 -12.13
C SER A 87 -1.47 1.63 -13.02
N ARG A 88 -1.61 1.83 -14.34
CA ARG A 88 -1.92 0.75 -15.28
C ARG A 88 -0.83 -0.29 -15.31
N GLU A 89 0.42 0.13 -15.26
CA GLU A 89 1.55 -0.79 -15.17
C GLU A 89 1.50 -1.63 -13.89
N CYS A 90 1.23 -1.00 -12.74
CA CYS A 90 1.10 -1.71 -11.45
C CYS A 90 -0.07 -2.70 -11.45
N ILE A 91 -1.22 -2.31 -12.00
CA ILE A 91 -2.39 -3.20 -12.13
C ILE A 91 -2.07 -4.37 -13.07
N SER A 92 -1.36 -4.11 -14.18
CA SER A 92 -0.93 -5.16 -15.11
C SER A 92 0.03 -6.14 -14.43
N LYS A 93 1.00 -5.65 -13.66
CA LYS A 93 1.89 -6.50 -12.85
C LYS A 93 1.12 -7.27 -11.79
N SER A 94 0.16 -6.65 -11.11
CA SER A 94 -0.70 -7.34 -10.14
C SER A 94 -1.44 -8.52 -10.76
N SER A 95 -1.89 -8.41 -12.01
CA SER A 95 -2.59 -9.51 -12.69
C SER A 95 -1.64 -10.63 -13.13
N LEU A 96 -0.36 -10.31 -13.35
CA LEU A 96 0.67 -11.25 -13.80
C LEU A 96 1.17 -12.15 -12.65
N TYR A 97 1.23 -11.63 -11.42
CA TYR A 97 1.71 -12.38 -10.25
C TYR A 97 0.59 -13.12 -9.48
N VAL A 98 -0.63 -13.18 -10.01
CA VAL A 98 -1.80 -13.81 -9.35
C VAL A 98 -2.12 -15.22 -9.89
N GLU A 99 -1.26 -15.78 -10.76
CA GLU A 99 -1.41 -17.14 -11.33
C GLU A 99 -0.81 -18.26 -10.48
#